data_AF-A0A252BSW3-F1
#
_entry.id   AF-A0A252BSW3-F1
#
_cell.length_a   1.000
_cell.length_b   1.000
_cell.length_c   1.000
_cell.angle_alpha   90.00
_cell.angle_beta   90.00
_cell.angle_gamma   90.00
#
_symmetry.space_group_name_H-M   'P 1'
#
loop_
_entity.id
_entity.type
_entity.pdbx_description
1 polymer ?
#
loop_
_entity_poly.entity_id
_entity_poly.type
_entity_poly.pdbx_seq_one_letter_code
_entity_poly.pdbx_strand_id
1 'polypeptide(L)'
;MPDEIRLSIVPSPEKLPTDGQDAFLYMVVPQHLAQDFMVTGLPLDRRAPLMLTERSGISPWLAKTADTTTGYDEARPVVLRLKRALVAQALEPDPDHTAEFATVCYLLSGN
;
A
#
# COMPACT_ATOMS: atom_id res chain seq x y z
N MET A 1 22.10 10.38 3.67
CA MET A 1 20.91 9.75 4.29
C MET A 1 19.79 9.89 3.28
N PRO A 2 18.97 8.87 2.99
CA PRO A 2 17.80 9.11 2.16
C PRO A 2 16.84 10.00 2.96
N ASP A 3 16.50 11.16 2.40
CA ASP A 3 15.47 12.06 2.91
C ASP A 3 14.15 11.31 3.13
N GLU A 4 13.48 11.63 4.25
CA GLU A 4 12.18 11.11 4.72
C GLU A 4 11.33 10.34 3.70
N ILE A 5 10.80 9.18 4.11
CA ILE A 5 9.73 8.50 3.39
C ILE A 5 8.48 9.39 3.42
N ARG A 6 8.24 10.13 2.34
CA ARG A 6 7.04 10.94 2.18
C ARG A 6 5.89 10.09 1.67
N LEU A 7 4.92 9.85 2.54
CA LEU A 7 3.63 9.30 2.18
C LEU A 7 2.80 10.37 1.48
N SER A 8 1.97 9.96 0.54
CA SER A 8 1.04 10.85 -0.15
C SER A 8 -0.24 10.12 -0.51
N ILE A 9 -1.37 10.82 -0.39
CA ILE A 9 -2.67 10.32 -0.82
C ILE A 9 -2.78 10.38 -2.35
N VAL A 10 -3.35 9.34 -2.95
CA VAL A 10 -3.71 9.31 -4.37
C VAL A 10 -5.20 9.71 -4.52
N PRO A 11 -5.52 10.87 -5.10
CA PRO A 11 -6.90 11.40 -5.13
C PRO A 11 -7.82 10.74 -6.17
N SER A 12 -7.27 10.08 -7.19
CA SER A 12 -8.04 9.35 -8.22
C SER A 12 -7.26 8.11 -8.66
N PRO A 13 -7.16 7.08 -7.81
CA PRO A 13 -6.44 5.84 -8.14
C PRO A 13 -6.96 5.17 -9.41
N GLU A 14 -8.26 5.29 -9.72
CA GLU A 14 -8.91 4.74 -10.90
C GLU A 14 -8.46 5.35 -12.23
N LYS A 15 -7.81 6.53 -12.19
CA LYS A 15 -7.29 7.23 -13.38
C LYS A 15 -5.83 6.93 -13.66
N LEU A 16 -5.18 6.12 -12.82
CA LEU A 16 -3.78 5.78 -12.99
C LEU A 16 -3.63 4.79 -14.16
N PRO A 17 -2.75 5.06 -15.15
CA PRO A 17 -2.47 4.08 -16.21
C PRO A 17 -1.95 2.77 -15.62
N THR A 18 -2.42 1.64 -16.14
CA THR A 18 -2.20 0.29 -15.59
C THR A 18 -0.84 -0.33 -15.94
N ASP A 19 -0.03 0.35 -16.75
CA ASP A 19 1.18 -0.23 -17.35
C ASP A 19 2.47 0.37 -16.75
N GLY A 20 3.44 -0.50 -16.47
CA GLY A 20 4.80 -0.15 -16.03
C GLY A 20 5.09 -0.28 -14.53
N GLN A 21 6.32 -0.72 -14.22
CA GLN A 21 6.90 -0.64 -12.88
C GLN A 21 7.14 0.84 -12.55
N ASP A 22 6.37 1.37 -11.61
CA ASP A 22 6.47 2.77 -11.24
C ASP A 22 7.57 2.97 -10.17
N ALA A 23 8.04 4.20 -10.00
CA ALA A 23 8.95 4.58 -8.92
C ALA A 23 8.28 4.50 -7.52
N PHE A 24 7.02 4.06 -7.46
CA PHE A 24 6.17 4.06 -6.29
C PHE A 24 5.57 2.68 -6.01
N LEU A 25 5.40 2.39 -4.73
CA LEU A 25 4.54 1.32 -4.24
C LEU A 25 3.30 1.94 -3.58
N TYR A 26 2.24 1.15 -3.52
CA TYR A 26 0.92 1.59 -3.08
C TYR A 26 0.41 0.72 -1.94
N MET A 27 -0.39 1.29 -1.06
CA MET A 27 -1.16 0.52 -0.07
C MET A 27 -2.58 1.06 -0.01
N VAL A 28 -3.53 0.17 0.28
CA VAL A 28 -4.94 0.52 0.49
C VAL A 28 -5.25 0.31 1.96
N VAL A 29 -5.62 1.38 2.65
CA VAL A 29 -5.90 1.36 4.09
C VAL A 29 -7.16 2.15 4.43
N PRO A 30 -7.82 1.88 5.56
CA PRO A 30 -8.84 2.75 6.11
C PRO A 30 -8.36 4.20 6.30
N GLN A 31 -9.28 5.16 6.16
CA GLN A 31 -8.96 6.58 6.31
C GLN A 31 -8.27 6.95 7.63
N HIS A 32 -8.67 6.36 8.76
CA HIS A 32 -8.05 6.64 10.06
C HIS A 32 -6.57 6.20 10.09
N LEU A 33 -6.26 4.98 9.62
CA LEU A 33 -4.87 4.50 9.50
C LEU A 33 -4.06 5.35 8.53
N ALA A 34 -4.68 5.82 7.45
CA ALA A 34 -4.00 6.71 6.52
C ALA A 34 -3.57 8.03 7.20
N GLN A 35 -4.44 8.61 8.03
CA GLN A 35 -4.12 9.82 8.79
C GLN A 35 -3.00 9.56 9.79
N ASP A 36 -3.07 8.45 10.52
CA ASP A 36 -2.04 8.06 11.48
C ASP A 36 -0.68 7.89 10.78
N PHE A 37 -0.62 7.11 9.69
CA PHE A 37 0.62 6.90 8.94
C PHE A 37 1.20 8.20 8.38
N MET A 38 0.35 9.11 7.89
CA MET A 38 0.80 10.42 7.40
C MET A 38 1.42 11.28 8.51
N VAL A 39 1.04 11.08 9.78
CA VAL A 39 1.58 11.82 10.93
C VAL A 39 2.78 11.12 11.55
N THR A 40 2.72 9.81 11.76
CA THR A 40 3.73 9.04 12.52
C THR A 40 4.75 8.33 11.63
N GLY A 41 4.53 8.30 10.32
CA GLY A 41 5.27 7.44 9.39
C GLY A 41 4.75 6.00 9.40
N LEU A 42 5.34 5.17 8.53
CA LEU A 42 4.98 3.75 8.43
C LEU A 42 5.62 2.95 9.58
N PRO A 43 4.82 2.19 10.36
CA PRO A 43 5.39 1.24 11.32
C PRO A 43 6.10 0.11 10.58
N LEU A 44 7.34 -0.17 10.98
CA LEU A 44 8.09 -1.32 10.50
C LEU A 44 8.05 -2.40 11.59
N ASP A 45 7.15 -3.37 11.44
CA ASP A 45 6.99 -4.48 12.39
C ASP A 45 6.94 -5.83 11.66
N ARG A 46 7.88 -6.72 11.98
CA ARG A 46 7.94 -8.09 11.47
C ARG A 46 6.76 -8.96 11.87
N ARG A 47 6.10 -8.65 12.98
CA ARG A 47 4.92 -9.39 13.46
C ARG A 47 3.63 -8.91 12.79
N ALA A 48 3.66 -7.73 12.17
CA ALA A 48 2.54 -7.11 11.50
C ALA A 48 3.02 -6.38 10.23
N PRO A 49 3.54 -7.11 9.23
CA PRO A 49 4.08 -6.51 8.02
C PRO A 49 3.00 -5.72 7.28
N LEU A 50 3.36 -4.55 6.76
CA LEU A 50 2.48 -3.78 5.90
C LEU A 50 2.55 -4.31 4.48
N MET A 51 1.40 -4.68 3.92
CA MET A 51 1.32 -5.08 2.52
C MET A 51 1.38 -3.85 1.61
N LEU A 52 2.24 -3.91 0.61
CA LEU A 52 2.36 -2.96 -0.47
C LEU A 52 2.11 -3.66 -1.80
N THR A 53 1.66 -2.92 -2.80
CA THR A 53 1.43 -3.46 -4.14
C THR A 53 1.94 -2.52 -5.22
N GLU A 54 2.20 -3.09 -6.39
CA GLU A 54 2.33 -2.32 -7.62
C GLU A 54 1.01 -1.60 -7.95
N ARG A 55 1.08 -0.64 -8.86
CA ARG A 55 -0.09 0.15 -9.27
C ARG A 55 -1.28 -0.70 -9.75
N SER A 56 -1.01 -1.80 -10.45
CA SER A 56 -2.02 -2.76 -10.94
C SER A 56 -2.82 -3.41 -9.80
N GLY A 57 -2.28 -3.47 -8.59
CA GLY A 57 -2.94 -4.07 -7.43
C GLY A 57 -3.93 -3.17 -6.71
N ILE A 58 -3.98 -1.88 -7.04
CA ILE A 58 -4.88 -0.94 -6.36
C ILE A 58 -6.35 -1.32 -6.62
N SER A 59 -6.71 -1.54 -7.88
CA SER A 59 -8.08 -1.87 -8.29
C SER A 59 -8.62 -3.17 -7.67
N PRO A 60 -7.93 -4.33 -7.75
CA PRO A 60 -8.42 -5.56 -7.12
C PRO A 60 -8.51 -5.45 -5.59
N TRP A 61 -7.61 -4.69 -4.95
CA TRP A 61 -7.66 -4.46 -3.51
C TRP A 61 -8.85 -3.58 -3.12
N LEU A 62 -9.12 -2.49 -3.83
CA LEU A 62 -10.30 -1.66 -3.62
C LEU A 62 -11.60 -2.48 -3.77
N ALA A 63 -11.68 -3.34 -4.79
CA ALA A 63 -12.83 -4.23 -4.99
C ALA A 63 -13.05 -5.18 -3.79
N LYS A 64 -11.99 -5.83 -3.31
CA LYS A 64 -12.06 -6.69 -2.11
C LYS A 64 -12.50 -5.94 -0.86
N THR A 65 -12.03 -4.71 -0.69
CA THR A 65 -12.38 -3.87 0.46
C THR A 65 -13.87 -3.51 0.41
N ALA A 66 -14.41 -3.26 -0.78
CA ALA A 66 -15.84 -3.04 -0.99
C ALA A 66 -16.67 -4.29 -0.67
N ASP A 67 -16.23 -5.48 -1.10
CA ASP A 67 -16.95 -6.75 -0.88
C ASP A 67 -16.98 -7.18 0.60
N THR A 68 -15.97 -6.81 1.38
CA THR A 68 -15.86 -7.18 2.81
C THR A 68 -16.67 -6.25 3.72
N THR A 69 -17.03 -5.05 3.25
CA THR A 69 -17.70 -4.01 4.03
C THR A 69 -19.22 -4.12 3.91
N THR A 70 -19.80 -5.21 4.43
CA THR A 70 -21.26 -5.44 4.47
C THR A 70 -21.92 -5.02 5.78
N GLY A 71 -21.18 -4.40 6.70
CA GLY A 71 -21.73 -3.86 7.93
C GLY A 71 -20.74 -2.91 8.59
N TYR A 72 -21.25 -1.76 9.02
CA TYR A 72 -20.55 -0.59 9.53
C TYR A 72 -19.91 0.34 8.50
N ASP A 73 -20.54 1.51 8.42
CA ASP A 73 -19.96 2.79 8.03
C ASP A 73 -18.55 2.98 8.65
N GLU A 74 -17.74 3.84 8.05
CA GLU A 74 -16.51 4.49 8.60
C GLU A 74 -15.10 4.05 8.16
N ALA A 75 -14.90 3.18 7.19
CA ALA A 75 -13.55 2.99 6.62
C ALA A 75 -13.51 3.23 5.12
N ARG A 76 -13.75 4.48 4.70
CA ARG A 76 -13.47 4.90 3.32
C ARG A 76 -12.03 4.49 2.99
N PRO A 77 -11.80 3.63 1.97
CA PRO A 77 -10.46 3.21 1.62
C PRO A 77 -9.69 4.40 1.07
N VAL A 78 -8.45 4.56 1.53
CA VAL A 78 -7.50 5.56 1.09
C VAL A 78 -6.31 4.85 0.50
N VAL A 79 -5.90 5.30 -0.69
CA VAL A 79 -4.70 4.82 -1.35
C VAL A 79 -3.54 5.73 -0.99
N LEU A 80 -2.55 5.19 -0.30
CA LEU A 80 -1.28 5.87 -0.06
C LEU A 80 -0.25 5.38 -1.07
N ARG A 81 0.65 6.29 -1.49
CA ARG A 81 1.83 5.97 -2.28
C ARG A 81 3.10 6.36 -1.55
N LEU A 82 4.16 5.61 -1.81
CA LEU A 82 5.51 5.84 -1.28
C LEU A 82 6.56 5.49 -2.33
N LYS A 83 7.74 6.13 -2.27
CA LYS A 83 8.83 5.84 -3.22
C LYS A 83 9.43 4.47 -2.95
N ARG A 84 9.45 3.61 -3.98
CA ARG A 84 10.04 2.26 -3.91
C ARG A 84 11.48 2.29 -3.41
N ALA A 85 12.29 3.20 -3.94
CA ALA A 85 13.70 3.34 -3.59
C ALA A 85 13.95 3.63 -2.09
N LEU A 86 12.99 4.24 -1.39
CA LEU A 86 13.15 4.58 0.02
C LEU A 86 12.82 3.41 0.96
N VAL A 87 12.01 2.45 0.51
CA VAL A 87 11.63 1.28 1.31
C VAL A 87 12.32 0.00 0.87
N ALA A 88 13.08 0.02 -0.23
CA ALA A 88 13.69 -1.17 -0.82
C ALA A 88 14.49 -2.05 0.16
N GLN A 89 15.14 -1.48 1.16
CA GLN A 89 15.92 -2.23 2.17
C GLN A 89 15.07 -2.82 3.30
N ALA A 90 13.82 -2.35 3.44
CA ALA A 90 12.85 -2.82 4.42
C ALA A 90 11.76 -3.72 3.81
N LEU A 91 11.77 -3.88 2.47
CA LEU A 91 10.94 -4.86 1.77
C LEU A 91 11.52 -6.25 1.97
N GLU A 92 10.64 -7.23 2.12
CA GLU A 92 11.04 -8.62 2.03
C GLU A 92 11.55 -8.94 0.61
N PRO A 93 12.64 -9.73 0.49
CA PRO A 93 13.34 -9.96 -0.77
C PRO A 93 12.52 -10.78 -1.77
N ASP A 94 11.66 -11.66 -1.28
CA ASP A 94 10.79 -12.49 -2.10
C ASP A 94 9.36 -11.90 -2.08
N PRO A 95 8.90 -11.28 -3.18
CA PRO A 95 7.52 -10.85 -3.26
C PRO A 95 6.62 -12.07 -3.25
N ASP A 96 5.70 -12.13 -2.29
CA ASP A 96 4.67 -13.15 -2.31
C ASP A 96 3.78 -12.91 -3.52
N HIS A 97 3.70 -13.91 -4.40
CA HIS A 97 2.64 -14.01 -5.37
C HIS A 97 1.39 -14.46 -4.62
N THR A 98 0.75 -13.54 -3.90
CA THR A 98 -0.57 -13.82 -3.34
C THR A 98 -1.51 -14.10 -4.50
N ALA A 99 -1.79 -15.39 -4.74
CA ALA A 99 -2.76 -15.88 -5.72
C ALA A 99 -4.14 -15.21 -5.58
N GLU A 100 -4.38 -14.59 -4.41
CA GLU A 100 -5.57 -13.85 -4.04
C GLU A 100 -5.73 -12.48 -4.73
N PHE A 101 -4.66 -11.84 -5.22
CA PHE A 101 -4.72 -10.47 -5.77
C PHE A 101 -4.24 -10.36 -7.22
N ALA A 102 -3.78 -11.47 -7.82
CA ALA A 102 -3.26 -11.55 -9.19
C ALA A 102 -2.17 -10.50 -9.53
N THR A 103 -1.50 -9.96 -8.53
CA THR A 103 -0.50 -8.89 -8.64
C THR A 103 0.68 -9.16 -7.72
N VAL A 104 1.81 -8.51 -8.00
CA VAL A 104 2.99 -8.56 -7.14
C VAL A 104 2.69 -7.73 -5.89
N CYS A 105 2.80 -8.39 -4.74
CA CYS A 105 2.70 -7.77 -3.42
C CYS A 105 4.06 -7.84 -2.73
N TYR A 106 4.35 -6.83 -1.91
CA TYR A 106 5.55 -6.75 -1.11
C TYR A 106 5.16 -6.59 0.35
N LEU A 107 5.88 -7.26 1.24
CA LEU A 107 5.74 -7.06 2.67
C LEU A 107 6.80 -6.07 3.14
N LEU A 108 6.35 -5.03 3.85
CA LEU A 108 7.17 -4.04 4.53
C LEU A 108 7.16 -4.38 6.02
N SER A 109 8.15 -5.15 6.46
CA SER A 109 8.30 -5.64 7.85
C SER A 109 9.42 -4.94 8.63
N GLY A 110 10.34 -4.26 7.94
CA GLY A 110 11.58 -3.80 8.56
C GLY A 110 12.60 -4.92 8.74
N ASN A 111 13.87 -4.58 8.62
CA ASN A 111 14.98 -5.54 8.72
C ASN A 111 15.55 -5.67 10.14
#